data_AF-A0AAD0P9R5-F1
#
_entry.id   AF-A0AAD0P9R5-F1
#
_cell.length_a   1.000
_cell.length_b   1.000
_cell.length_c   1.000
_cell.angle_alpha   90.00
_cell.angle_beta   90.00
_cell.angle_gamma   90.00
#
_symmetry.space_group_name_H-M   'P 1'
#
loop_
_entity.id
_entity.type
_entity.pdbx_description
1 polymer ?
#
loop_
_entity_poly.entity_id
_entity_poly.type
_entity_poly.pdbx_seq_one_letter_code
_entity_poly.pdbx_strand_id
1 'polypeptide(L)'
;MAFYFSNLILQTASDNRKDSIVYFEREPAILVSMSRSDLLYLKEQDFATYPAIYVLIGGNKRYVGQVAGQKIEQRLTQHFQNKANDWVESVLFFGRADGKMSKADTDYLERRLIKDFKEKSSYELTNSTKGNKSYIDKLQKAKSDQLYNIAFEILNDIANIDLFGTEKEENYTYNENHPFKLTFENKVITAKSARKLYTKFAEAIIENPGYEAIIKKMVVEGCPTYSLIFGSEIGNYNGYPNAVRLSNGICLYNNLSRKALREKINTIAQQVGVEYEILKWS
;
A
#
# COMPACT_ATOMS: atom_id res chain seq x y z
N MET A 1 17.80 -29.76 6.27
CA MET A 1 17.71 -28.70 7.29
C MET A 1 16.55 -27.80 6.89
N ALA A 2 15.39 -27.97 7.53
CA ALA A 2 14.15 -27.32 7.14
C ALA A 2 14.16 -25.85 7.56
N PHE A 3 13.88 -24.95 6.62
CA PHE A 3 13.85 -23.50 6.82
C PHE A 3 12.59 -23.05 7.54
N TYR A 4 12.74 -21.99 8.34
CA TYR A 4 11.80 -21.42 9.28
C TYR A 4 10.41 -21.09 8.68
N PHE A 5 9.38 -21.41 9.45
CA PHE A 5 7.98 -21.07 9.24
C PHE A 5 7.77 -19.55 9.17
N SER A 6 7.21 -19.05 8.06
CA SER A 6 6.62 -17.71 7.99
C SER A 6 5.19 -17.75 8.52
N ASN A 7 5.00 -17.49 9.81
CA ASN A 7 3.67 -17.31 10.40
C ASN A 7 3.23 -15.86 10.21
N LEU A 8 2.71 -15.54 9.02
CA LEU A 8 1.93 -14.32 8.80
C LEU A 8 0.47 -14.64 9.09
N ILE A 9 -0.14 -13.93 10.03
CA ILE A 9 -1.58 -14.05 10.31
C ILE A 9 -2.28 -12.84 9.69
N LEU A 10 -3.16 -13.10 8.73
CA LEU A 10 -4.14 -12.14 8.24
C LEU A 10 -5.47 -12.45 8.92
N GLN A 11 -6.02 -11.49 9.64
CA GLN A 11 -7.32 -11.64 10.28
C GLN A 11 -8.16 -10.39 10.01
N THR A 12 -9.42 -10.63 9.68
CA THR A 12 -10.44 -9.60 9.52
C THR A 12 -11.35 -9.67 10.75
N ALA A 13 -11.46 -8.57 11.50
CA ALA A 13 -12.45 -8.48 12.57
C ALA A 13 -13.84 -8.37 11.91
N SER A 14 -14.57 -9.48 11.86
CA SER A 14 -15.86 -9.60 11.19
C SER A 14 -16.98 -9.74 12.21
N ASP A 15 -17.90 -8.77 12.24
CA ASP A 15 -19.27 -9.03 12.69
C ASP A 15 -20.26 -8.24 11.81
N ASN A 16 -20.80 -8.94 10.81
CA ASN A 16 -22.09 -8.76 10.14
C ASN A 16 -22.64 -7.36 9.76
N ARG A 17 -21.84 -6.28 9.60
CA ARG A 17 -22.28 -5.10 8.80
C ARG A 17 -21.25 -4.02 8.38
N LYS A 18 -19.96 -4.07 8.75
CA LYS A 18 -18.93 -3.09 8.29
C LYS A 18 -17.52 -3.72 8.25
N ASP A 19 -16.92 -3.80 7.05
CA ASP A 19 -15.86 -4.77 6.69
C ASP A 19 -14.43 -4.20 6.54
N SER A 20 -14.09 -3.00 7.01
CA SER A 20 -12.85 -2.32 6.56
C SER A 20 -11.67 -2.29 7.53
N ILE A 21 -11.71 -2.95 8.70
CA ILE A 21 -10.50 -3.14 9.53
C ILE A 21 -9.76 -4.42 9.11
N VAL A 22 -8.59 -4.24 8.51
CA VAL A 22 -7.66 -5.31 8.13
C VAL A 22 -6.40 -5.18 8.95
N TYR A 23 -5.93 -6.27 9.55
CA TYR A 23 -4.63 -6.28 10.20
C TYR A 23 -3.78 -7.49 9.83
N PHE A 24 -2.47 -7.27 9.90
CA PHE A 24 -1.43 -8.23 9.63
C PHE A 24 -0.53 -8.30 10.86
N GLU A 25 -0.31 -9.52 11.33
CA GLU A 25 0.63 -9.77 12.42
C GLU A 25 1.79 -10.61 11.91
N ARG A 26 3.01 -10.10 12.13
CA ARG A 26 4.28 -10.80 11.90
C ARG A 26 5.27 -10.29 12.91
N GLU A 27 5.56 -11.11 13.91
CA GLU A 27 6.44 -10.76 15.04
C GLU A 27 7.73 -10.06 14.60
N PRO A 28 8.07 -8.88 15.19
CA PRO A 28 7.38 -8.22 16.30
C PRO A 28 6.29 -7.22 15.87
N ALA A 29 5.94 -7.13 14.58
CA ALA A 29 5.07 -6.11 14.02
C ALA A 29 3.59 -6.51 14.01
N ILE A 30 2.74 -5.55 14.33
CA ILE A 30 1.34 -5.54 13.92
C ILE A 30 1.12 -4.31 13.04
N LEU A 31 0.40 -4.50 11.92
CA LEU A 31 0.02 -3.44 10.99
C LEU A 31 -1.49 -3.49 10.79
N VAL A 32 -2.15 -2.36 10.97
CA VAL A 32 -3.60 -2.22 10.87
C VAL A 32 -3.93 -1.15 9.83
N SER A 33 -4.90 -1.44 8.98
CA SER A 33 -5.53 -0.51 8.04
C SER A 33 -7.02 -0.47 8.31
N MET A 34 -7.60 0.72 8.36
CA MET A 34 -9.03 0.90 8.64
C MET A 34 -9.62 2.14 7.97
N SER A 35 -10.91 2.10 7.65
CA SER A 35 -11.66 3.29 7.26
C SER A 35 -12.01 4.14 8.47
N ARG A 36 -12.14 5.46 8.27
CA ARG A 36 -12.60 6.40 9.32
C ARG A 36 -13.94 5.98 9.96
N SER A 37 -14.82 5.36 9.17
CA SER A 37 -16.13 4.86 9.61
C SER A 37 -16.05 3.75 10.66
N ASP A 38 -14.90 3.11 10.80
CA ASP A 38 -14.73 1.90 11.62
C ASP A 38 -14.13 2.21 13.00
N LEU A 39 -14.01 3.49 13.36
CA LEU A 39 -13.48 3.93 14.65
C LEU A 39 -14.19 3.26 15.84
N LEU A 40 -15.50 3.00 15.73
CA LEU A 40 -16.27 2.34 16.79
C LEU A 40 -15.81 0.89 17.00
N TYR A 41 -15.59 0.13 15.92
CA TYR A 41 -15.15 -1.26 16.00
C TYR A 41 -13.69 -1.40 16.40
N LEU A 42 -12.85 -0.41 16.06
CA LEU A 42 -11.48 -0.37 16.56
C LEU A 42 -11.47 -0.53 18.07
N LYS A 43 -12.38 0.11 18.81
CA LYS A 43 -12.42 0.09 20.28
C LYS A 43 -12.61 -1.31 20.89
N GLU A 44 -13.12 -2.24 20.10
CA GLU A 44 -13.36 -3.63 20.52
C GLU A 44 -12.13 -4.51 20.34
N GLN A 45 -11.06 -4.00 19.70
CA GLN A 45 -9.84 -4.75 19.42
C GLN A 45 -8.76 -4.48 20.46
N ASP A 46 -8.02 -5.51 20.87
CA ASP A 46 -6.94 -5.39 21.87
C ASP A 46 -5.86 -4.39 21.45
N PHE A 47 -5.49 -4.42 20.17
CA PHE A 47 -4.47 -3.53 19.59
C PHE A 47 -4.89 -2.06 19.53
N ALA A 48 -6.16 -1.72 19.80
CA ALA A 48 -6.63 -0.34 19.90
C ALA A 48 -6.05 0.43 21.09
N THR A 49 -5.44 -0.30 22.02
CA THR A 49 -4.75 0.25 23.19
C THR A 49 -3.26 0.44 22.99
N TYR A 50 -2.69 -0.07 21.88
CA TYR A 50 -1.25 -0.13 21.70
C TYR A 50 -0.65 1.24 21.38
N PRO A 51 0.57 1.53 21.86
CA PRO A 51 1.37 2.61 21.31
C PRO A 51 1.69 2.30 19.84
N ALA A 52 1.62 3.32 18.99
CA ALA A 52 1.71 3.12 17.54
C ALA A 52 2.22 4.37 16.83
N ILE A 53 2.74 4.15 15.62
CA ILE A 53 2.87 5.17 14.58
C ILE A 53 1.66 5.03 13.67
N TYR A 54 1.05 6.16 13.29
CA TYR A 54 -0.11 6.16 12.41
C TYR A 54 0.06 7.17 11.27
N VAL A 55 -0.62 6.89 10.17
CA VAL A 55 -0.75 7.75 9.01
C VAL A 55 -2.24 7.98 8.77
N LEU A 56 -2.67 9.25 8.80
CA LEU A 56 -4.00 9.64 8.33
C LEU A 56 -3.94 9.89 6.83
N ILE A 57 -4.94 9.38 6.11
CA ILE A 57 -4.90 9.21 4.67
C ILE A 57 -6.23 9.70 4.09
N GLY A 58 -6.15 10.51 3.03
CA GLY A 58 -7.32 10.98 2.29
C GLY A 58 -6.90 11.80 1.07
N GLY A 59 -7.48 11.50 -0.10
CA GLY A 59 -6.99 11.99 -1.39
C GLY A 59 -5.45 11.99 -1.49
N ASN A 60 -4.89 13.14 -1.87
CA ASN A 60 -3.43 13.37 -1.99
C ASN A 60 -2.74 13.73 -0.65
N LYS A 61 -3.46 13.79 0.48
CA LYS A 61 -2.94 14.27 1.76
C LYS A 61 -2.51 13.12 2.67
N ARG A 62 -1.42 13.33 3.38
CA ARG A 62 -0.91 12.42 4.42
C ARG A 62 -0.58 13.20 5.68
N TYR A 63 -0.85 12.61 6.83
CA TYR A 63 -0.40 13.11 8.13
C TYR A 63 0.22 11.95 8.90
N VAL A 64 1.46 12.10 9.33
CA VAL A 64 2.13 11.12 10.18
C VAL A 64 2.00 11.57 11.63
N GLY A 65 1.63 10.67 12.51
CA GLY A 65 1.63 10.94 13.94
C GLY A 65 2.08 9.72 14.73
N GLN A 66 2.24 9.94 16.03
CA GLN A 66 2.54 8.88 16.97
C GLN A 66 1.71 8.98 18.24
N VAL A 67 1.61 7.87 18.95
CA VAL A 67 1.01 7.82 20.27
C VAL A 67 1.83 6.94 21.20
N ALA A 68 2.28 7.52 22.30
CA ALA A 68 2.83 6.84 23.47
C ALA A 68 2.31 7.53 24.73
N GLY A 69 1.61 6.80 25.60
CA GLY A 69 1.01 7.32 26.84
C GLY A 69 -0.50 7.55 26.80
N GLN A 70 -1.17 7.31 25.67
CA GLN A 70 -2.62 7.14 25.58
C GLN A 70 -2.93 6.05 24.54
N LYS A 71 -4.18 5.60 24.47
CA LYS A 71 -4.60 4.56 23.51
C LYS A 71 -4.65 5.12 22.09
N ILE A 72 -4.30 4.33 21.07
CA ILE A 72 -4.43 4.75 19.66
C ILE A 72 -5.88 5.10 19.31
N GLU A 73 -6.88 4.37 19.83
CA GLU A 73 -8.30 4.73 19.61
C GLU A 73 -8.66 6.13 20.12
N GLN A 74 -8.10 6.56 21.25
CA GLN A 74 -8.32 7.90 21.80
C GLN A 74 -7.67 8.97 20.91
N ARG A 75 -6.45 8.70 20.42
CA ARG A 75 -5.74 9.62 19.52
C ARG A 75 -6.46 9.78 18.19
N LEU A 76 -6.95 8.69 17.60
CA LEU A 76 -7.71 8.74 16.35
C LEU A 76 -9.06 9.43 16.55
N THR A 77 -9.74 9.20 17.68
CA THR A 77 -10.96 9.93 18.05
C THR A 77 -10.72 11.45 18.06
N GLN A 78 -9.63 11.92 18.69
CA GLN A 78 -9.25 13.34 18.71
C GLN A 78 -9.04 13.89 17.29
N HIS A 79 -8.36 13.13 16.42
CA HIS A 79 -8.15 13.54 15.04
C HIS A 79 -9.46 13.63 14.25
N PHE A 80 -10.36 12.65 14.39
CA PHE A 80 -11.61 12.60 13.62
C PHE A 80 -12.66 13.59 14.11
N GLN A 81 -12.55 14.12 15.33
CA GLN A 81 -13.39 15.20 15.83
C GLN A 81 -12.91 16.59 15.40
N ASN A 82 -11.64 16.72 14.98
CA ASN A 82 -11.09 17.98 14.52
C ASN A 82 -11.44 18.21 13.04
N LYS A 83 -12.23 19.25 12.75
CA LYS A 83 -12.65 19.63 11.39
C LYS A 83 -11.49 19.85 10.42
N ALA A 84 -10.31 20.24 10.90
CA ALA A 84 -9.11 20.35 10.05
C ALA A 84 -8.69 19.01 9.41
N ASN A 85 -9.19 17.89 9.93
CA ASN A 85 -8.93 16.53 9.44
C ASN A 85 -10.15 15.91 8.76
N ASP A 86 -11.14 16.70 8.30
CA ASP A 86 -12.32 16.16 7.59
C ASP A 86 -11.96 15.48 6.26
N TRP A 87 -10.78 15.79 5.71
CA TRP A 87 -10.22 15.09 4.55
C TRP A 87 -9.81 13.65 4.83
N VAL A 88 -9.69 13.22 6.09
CA VAL A 88 -9.23 11.86 6.43
C VAL A 88 -10.32 10.85 6.11
N GLU A 89 -9.99 9.90 5.24
CA GLU A 89 -10.85 8.81 4.78
C GLU A 89 -10.47 7.49 5.46
N SER A 90 -9.18 7.28 5.72
CA SER A 90 -8.64 6.06 6.33
C SER A 90 -7.42 6.31 7.18
N VAL A 91 -7.03 5.28 7.92
CA VAL A 91 -5.86 5.28 8.79
C VAL A 91 -5.11 3.96 8.62
N LEU A 92 -3.80 4.09 8.56
CA LEU A 92 -2.87 2.98 8.71
C LEU A 92 -2.04 3.21 9.95
N PHE A 93 -1.93 2.22 10.82
CA PHE A 93 -1.03 2.30 11.95
C PHE A 93 -0.27 1.00 12.15
N PHE A 94 0.92 1.11 12.72
CA PHE A 94 1.72 -0.03 13.07
C PHE A 94 2.43 0.18 14.40
N GLY A 95 2.67 -0.93 15.08
CA GLY A 95 3.34 -0.97 16.36
C GLY A 95 3.86 -2.36 16.63
N ARG A 96 4.24 -2.63 17.88
CA ARG A 96 4.61 -3.98 18.27
C ARG A 96 3.36 -4.81 18.60
N ALA A 97 3.35 -6.06 18.16
CA ALA A 97 2.26 -7.00 18.43
C ALA A 97 2.07 -7.24 19.95
N ASP A 98 3.15 -7.14 20.73
CA ASP A 98 3.12 -7.22 22.19
C ASP A 98 2.70 -5.93 22.91
N GLY A 99 2.36 -4.86 22.17
CA GLY A 99 1.96 -3.56 22.71
C GLY A 99 3.06 -2.79 23.44
N LYS A 100 4.33 -3.23 23.40
CA LYS A 100 5.42 -2.65 24.20
C LYS A 100 6.34 -1.75 23.40
N MET A 101 5.87 -0.54 23.08
CA MET A 101 6.73 0.53 22.57
C MET A 101 6.82 1.68 23.55
N SER A 102 8.03 2.19 23.75
CA SER A 102 8.26 3.39 24.55
C SER A 102 8.04 4.66 23.73
N LYS A 103 7.97 5.81 24.42
CA LYS A 103 7.96 7.12 23.77
C LYS A 103 9.20 7.36 22.90
N ALA A 104 10.36 6.81 23.29
CA ALA A 104 11.58 6.93 22.49
C ALA A 104 11.46 6.18 21.15
N ASP A 105 10.83 5.00 21.16
CA ASP A 105 10.54 4.23 19.94
C ASP A 105 9.58 5.01 19.04
N THR A 106 8.49 5.52 19.60
CA THR A 106 7.46 6.19 18.81
C THR A 106 7.94 7.52 18.23
N ASP A 107 8.64 8.35 19.01
CA ASP A 107 9.26 9.59 18.51
C ASP A 107 10.31 9.30 17.42
N TYR A 108 11.12 8.25 17.58
CA TYR A 108 12.12 7.86 16.59
C TYR A 108 11.48 7.45 15.25
N LEU A 109 10.48 6.58 15.31
CA LEU A 109 9.80 6.04 14.13
C LEU A 109 8.93 7.09 13.43
N GLU A 110 8.25 7.97 14.17
CA GLU A 110 7.52 9.12 13.60
C GLU A 110 8.45 9.98 12.75
N ARG A 111 9.60 10.38 13.31
CA ARG A 111 10.59 11.19 12.61
C ARG A 111 11.17 10.48 11.39
N ARG A 112 11.43 9.17 11.50
CA ARG A 112 11.90 8.36 10.36
C ARG A 112 10.85 8.34 9.25
N LEU A 113 9.58 8.11 9.60
CA LEU A 113 8.48 8.05 8.63
C LEU A 113 8.21 9.42 7.97
N ILE A 114 8.21 10.51 8.75
CA ILE A 114 8.11 11.89 8.21
C ILE A 114 9.25 12.18 7.24
N LYS A 115 10.48 11.76 7.58
CA LYS A 115 11.64 11.91 6.69
C LYS A 115 11.44 11.13 5.39
N ASP A 116 11.01 9.87 5.48
CA ASP A 116 10.75 9.02 4.33
C ASP A 116 9.65 9.60 3.42
N PHE A 117 8.56 10.13 3.99
CA PHE A 117 7.54 10.84 3.21
C PHE A 117 8.14 12.04 2.47
N LYS A 118 8.98 12.86 3.13
CA LYS A 118 9.59 14.03 2.47
C LYS A 118 10.56 13.68 1.35
N GLU A 119 11.26 12.55 1.48
CA GLU A 119 12.30 12.15 0.53
C GLU A 119 11.76 11.28 -0.61
N LYS A 120 10.69 10.52 -0.35
CA LYS A 120 10.20 9.48 -1.25
C LYS A 120 8.82 9.80 -1.79
N SER A 121 7.94 10.47 -1.04
CA SER A 121 6.51 10.52 -1.38
C SER A 121 6.15 11.58 -2.41
N SER A 122 5.16 11.28 -3.25
CA SER A 122 4.47 12.27 -4.11
C SER A 122 3.31 12.98 -3.40
N TYR A 123 2.81 12.41 -2.29
CA TYR A 123 1.72 12.98 -1.49
C TYR A 123 2.08 14.27 -0.72
N GLU A 124 1.08 15.11 -0.50
CA GLU A 124 1.15 16.30 0.36
C GLU A 124 1.23 15.88 1.85
N LEU A 125 2.40 16.04 2.46
CA LEU A 125 2.57 15.82 3.90
C LEU A 125 2.15 17.05 4.70
N THR A 126 1.07 16.93 5.47
CA THR A 126 0.45 18.03 6.22
C THR A 126 1.09 18.29 7.60
N ASN A 127 2.11 17.53 7.99
CA ASN A 127 2.86 17.74 9.22
C ASN A 127 3.51 19.13 9.27
N SER A 128 3.16 19.93 10.27
CA SER A 128 3.83 21.22 10.54
C SER A 128 5.19 21.06 11.22
N THR A 129 5.47 19.90 11.85
CA THR A 129 6.71 19.62 12.59
C THR A 129 7.53 18.50 11.94
N LYS A 130 8.78 18.34 12.39
CA LYS A 130 9.65 17.22 11.98
C LYS A 130 9.53 15.99 12.91
N GLY A 131 8.50 15.95 13.76
CA GLY A 131 8.35 14.96 14.84
C GLY A 131 9.10 15.34 16.11
N ASN A 132 8.80 14.64 17.20
CA ASN A 132 9.43 14.85 18.50
C ASN A 132 10.84 14.23 18.57
N LYS A 133 11.64 14.67 19.55
CA LYS A 133 13.00 14.14 19.78
C LYS A 133 13.13 13.60 21.19
N SER A 134 13.29 12.29 21.29
CA SER A 134 13.67 11.57 22.50
C SER A 134 15.03 10.90 22.32
N TYR A 135 15.78 10.70 23.41
CA TYR A 135 16.98 9.88 23.38
C TYR A 135 16.59 8.42 23.14
N ILE A 136 17.33 7.74 22.27
CA ILE A 136 17.15 6.32 21.96
C ILE A 136 18.55 5.69 21.87
N ASP A 137 18.76 4.60 22.59
CA ASP A 137 20.05 3.89 22.53
C ASP A 137 20.19 3.07 21.24
N LYS A 138 21.39 2.57 20.97
CA LYS A 138 21.71 1.85 19.73
C LYS A 138 20.91 0.56 19.56
N LEU A 139 20.72 -0.20 20.63
CA LEU A 139 20.01 -1.49 20.59
C LEU A 139 18.51 -1.25 20.39
N GLN A 140 17.94 -0.29 21.12
CA GLN A 140 16.55 0.11 20.95
C GLN A 140 16.27 0.65 19.56
N LYS A 141 17.16 1.51 19.04
CA LYS A 141 17.09 2.00 17.66
C LYS A 141 17.09 0.85 16.64
N ALA A 142 17.96 -0.14 16.81
CA ALA A 142 18.01 -1.30 15.91
C ALA A 142 16.71 -2.11 15.93
N LYS A 143 16.10 -2.31 17.10
CA LYS A 143 14.80 -2.98 17.24
C LYS A 143 13.67 -2.18 16.56
N SER A 144 13.66 -0.86 16.74
CA SER A 144 12.75 0.04 16.04
C SER A 144 12.96 -0.03 14.52
N ASP A 145 14.21 -0.07 14.06
CA ASP A 145 14.52 -0.19 12.63
C ASP A 145 14.02 -1.52 12.04
N GLN A 146 14.15 -2.63 12.76
CA GLN A 146 13.61 -3.93 12.38
C GLN A 146 12.08 -3.90 12.30
N LEU A 147 11.41 -3.33 13.30
CA LEU A 147 9.95 -3.17 13.30
C LEU A 147 9.47 -2.41 12.06
N TYR A 148 10.13 -1.28 11.75
CA TYR A 148 9.82 -0.47 10.57
C TYR A 148 9.96 -1.28 9.28
N ASN A 149 11.07 -2.01 9.13
CA ASN A 149 11.31 -2.79 7.91
C ASN A 149 10.25 -3.88 7.72
N ILE A 150 9.88 -4.59 8.78
CA ILE A 150 8.83 -5.63 8.72
C ILE A 150 7.47 -5.01 8.37
N ALA A 151 7.11 -3.87 8.98
CA ALA A 151 5.87 -3.17 8.62
C ALA A 151 5.84 -2.78 7.13
N PHE A 152 6.95 -2.29 6.58
CA PHE A 152 7.05 -1.93 5.16
C PHE A 152 7.11 -3.13 4.22
N GLU A 153 7.68 -4.26 4.63
CA GLU A 153 7.57 -5.53 3.89
C GLU A 153 6.10 -5.97 3.80
N ILE A 154 5.36 -5.90 4.91
CA ILE A 154 3.91 -6.20 4.91
C ILE A 154 3.17 -5.26 3.97
N LEU A 155 3.44 -3.94 4.06
CA LEU A 155 2.77 -2.97 3.18
C LEU A 155 3.02 -3.24 1.71
N ASN A 156 4.28 -3.45 1.32
CA ASN A 156 4.63 -3.57 -0.09
C ASN A 156 4.30 -4.96 -0.67
N ASP A 157 4.67 -6.02 0.04
CA ASP A 157 4.69 -7.37 -0.53
C ASP A 157 3.39 -8.14 -0.24
N ILE A 158 2.67 -7.79 0.82
CA ILE A 158 1.48 -8.49 1.27
C ILE A 158 0.23 -7.65 0.98
N ALA A 159 0.11 -6.48 1.60
CA ALA A 159 -1.03 -5.60 1.44
C ALA A 159 -1.04 -4.87 0.09
N ASN A 160 0.14 -4.76 -0.54
CA ASN A 160 0.38 -3.95 -1.73
C ASN A 160 -0.22 -2.54 -1.59
N ILE A 161 0.09 -1.91 -0.47
CA ILE A 161 -0.21 -0.52 -0.22
C ILE A 161 1.06 0.26 -0.53
N ASP A 162 1.04 1.03 -1.61
CA ASP A 162 2.08 2.04 -1.84
C ASP A 162 1.79 3.24 -0.94
N LEU A 163 2.41 3.24 0.24
CA LEU A 163 2.22 4.28 1.24
C LEU A 163 2.77 5.64 0.78
N PHE A 164 3.74 5.66 -0.14
CA PHE A 164 4.43 6.87 -0.58
C PHE A 164 3.95 7.37 -1.96
N GLY A 165 3.16 6.59 -2.69
CA GLY A 165 2.66 6.99 -4.00
C GLY A 165 3.80 7.20 -5.01
N THR A 166 4.90 6.47 -4.83
CA THR A 166 6.01 6.51 -5.79
C THR A 166 5.69 5.58 -6.94
N GLU A 167 5.39 6.15 -8.09
CA GLU A 167 5.84 5.57 -9.34
C GLU A 167 7.37 5.62 -9.32
N LYS A 168 8.01 4.63 -8.71
CA LYS A 168 9.43 4.42 -8.95
C LYS A 168 9.55 4.16 -10.45
N GLU A 169 10.25 5.05 -11.14
CA GLU A 169 10.95 4.75 -12.38
C GLU A 169 11.96 3.63 -12.07
N GLU A 170 11.46 2.40 -11.93
CA GLU A 170 12.30 1.23 -11.96
C GLU A 170 12.70 1.06 -13.42
N ASN A 171 13.98 1.29 -13.74
CA ASN A 171 14.56 0.84 -15.00
C ASN A 171 14.05 -0.58 -15.28
N TYR A 172 13.39 -0.77 -16.43
CA TYR A 172 12.78 -2.03 -16.88
C TYR A 172 13.84 -3.10 -17.21
N THR A 173 14.83 -3.28 -16.32
CA THR A 173 15.88 -4.27 -16.50
C THR A 173 15.34 -5.65 -16.15
N TYR A 174 15.57 -6.58 -17.07
CA TYR A 174 15.28 -8.00 -16.87
C TYR A 174 16.02 -8.50 -15.63
N ASN A 175 15.30 -9.20 -14.75
CA ASN A 175 15.91 -9.90 -13.62
C ASN A 175 15.38 -11.33 -13.59
N GLU A 176 16.28 -12.28 -13.79
CA GLU A 176 15.96 -13.71 -13.82
C GLU A 176 15.43 -14.25 -12.49
N ASN A 177 15.75 -13.61 -11.37
CA ASN A 177 15.34 -14.05 -10.04
C ASN A 177 13.91 -13.59 -9.68
N HIS A 178 13.32 -12.71 -10.49
CA HIS A 178 11.94 -12.29 -10.28
C HIS A 178 10.96 -13.47 -10.37
N PRO A 179 9.99 -13.54 -9.45
CA PRO A 179 9.15 -14.71 -9.31
C PRO A 179 7.90 -14.63 -10.22
N PHE A 180 7.64 -13.49 -10.87
CA PHE A 180 6.63 -13.30 -11.92
C PHE A 180 7.26 -12.95 -13.26
N LYS A 181 6.89 -13.66 -14.33
CA LYS A 181 7.43 -13.50 -15.68
C LYS A 181 6.39 -13.80 -16.76
N LEU A 182 6.39 -13.03 -17.85
CA LEU A 182 5.64 -13.34 -19.07
C LEU A 182 6.39 -12.92 -20.34
N THR A 183 6.01 -13.44 -21.49
CA THR A 183 6.43 -12.99 -22.82
C THR A 183 5.36 -12.12 -23.46
N PHE A 184 5.79 -11.11 -24.20
CA PHE A 184 4.94 -10.25 -25.02
C PHE A 184 5.81 -9.67 -26.16
N GLU A 185 5.36 -9.82 -27.41
CA GLU A 185 6.10 -9.37 -28.61
C GLU A 185 7.60 -9.74 -28.60
N ASN A 186 7.91 -11.01 -28.31
CA ASN A 186 9.28 -11.55 -28.20
C ASN A 186 10.14 -10.93 -27.08
N LYS A 187 9.56 -10.12 -26.18
CA LYS A 187 10.23 -9.58 -24.98
C LYS A 187 9.79 -10.35 -23.75
N VAL A 188 10.71 -10.59 -22.83
CA VAL A 188 10.40 -11.17 -21.52
C VAL A 188 10.24 -10.04 -20.51
N ILE A 189 9.05 -9.91 -19.94
CA ILE A 189 8.72 -8.96 -18.87
C ILE A 189 8.81 -9.70 -17.54
N THR A 190 9.55 -9.14 -16.59
CA THR A 190 9.74 -9.73 -15.24
C THR A 190 9.38 -8.74 -14.13
N ALA A 191 8.86 -9.24 -13.01
CA ALA A 191 8.49 -8.41 -11.87
C ALA A 191 8.55 -9.15 -10.52
N LYS A 192 8.73 -8.38 -9.44
CA LYS A 192 8.76 -8.86 -8.05
C LYS A 192 7.40 -9.30 -7.52
N SER A 193 6.30 -8.80 -8.11
CA SER A 193 4.93 -9.13 -7.73
C SER A 193 4.02 -9.30 -8.94
N ALA A 194 2.94 -10.08 -8.79
CA ALA A 194 1.90 -10.26 -9.82
C ALA A 194 1.34 -8.92 -10.32
N ARG A 195 1.11 -7.97 -9.40
CA ARG A 195 0.54 -6.67 -9.72
C ARG A 195 1.52 -5.82 -10.53
N LYS A 196 2.81 -5.85 -10.16
CA LYS A 196 3.83 -5.14 -10.94
C LYS A 196 3.99 -5.78 -12.32
N LEU A 197 3.90 -7.11 -12.45
CA LEU A 197 3.91 -7.76 -13.76
C LEU A 197 2.74 -7.31 -14.63
N TYR A 198 1.53 -7.27 -14.06
CA TYR A 198 0.32 -6.76 -14.71
C TYR A 198 0.47 -5.30 -15.16
N THR A 199 0.97 -4.41 -14.29
CA THR A 199 1.23 -3.01 -14.65
C THR A 199 2.26 -2.89 -15.78
N LYS A 200 3.37 -3.63 -15.71
CA LYS A 200 4.39 -3.61 -16.77
C LYS A 200 3.87 -4.15 -18.10
N PHE A 201 2.99 -5.15 -18.08
CA PHE A 201 2.37 -5.66 -19.30
C PHE A 201 1.42 -4.63 -19.93
N ALA A 202 0.59 -3.98 -19.12
CA ALA A 202 -0.25 -2.88 -19.58
C ALA A 202 0.59 -1.72 -20.15
N GLU A 203 1.69 -1.36 -19.47
CA GLU A 203 2.65 -0.35 -19.94
C GLU A 203 3.21 -0.72 -21.32
N ALA A 204 3.70 -1.95 -21.50
CA ALA A 204 4.27 -2.38 -22.77
C ALA A 204 3.26 -2.30 -23.94
N ILE A 205 1.97 -2.51 -23.66
CA ILE A 205 0.91 -2.37 -24.65
C ILE A 205 0.63 -0.90 -24.96
N ILE A 206 0.50 -0.05 -23.95
CA ILE A 206 0.12 1.36 -24.17
C ILE A 206 1.26 2.20 -24.77
N GLU A 207 2.51 1.79 -24.58
CA GLU A 207 3.69 2.40 -25.19
C GLU A 207 3.88 1.99 -26.65
N ASN A 208 3.27 0.88 -27.09
CA ASN A 208 3.33 0.44 -28.48
C ASN A 208 2.28 1.21 -29.32
N PRO A 209 2.71 2.05 -30.29
CA PRO A 209 1.79 2.84 -31.11
C PRO A 209 0.80 2.00 -31.92
N GLY A 210 1.12 0.73 -32.19
CA GLY A 210 0.25 -0.21 -32.91
C GLY A 210 -1.08 -0.48 -32.20
N TYR A 211 -1.15 -0.28 -30.88
CA TYR A 211 -2.35 -0.56 -30.08
C TYR A 211 -3.11 0.70 -29.65
N GLU A 212 -2.59 1.89 -29.94
CA GLU A 212 -3.11 3.17 -29.43
C GLU A 212 -4.61 3.35 -29.73
N ALA A 213 -5.04 3.04 -30.96
CA ALA A 213 -6.43 3.18 -31.37
C ALA A 213 -7.39 2.24 -30.63
N ILE A 214 -6.93 1.04 -30.25
CA ILE A 214 -7.73 0.07 -29.49
C ILE A 214 -7.76 0.50 -28.02
N ILE A 215 -6.60 0.85 -27.44
CA ILE A 215 -6.50 1.33 -26.07
C ILE A 215 -7.37 2.56 -25.84
N LYS A 216 -7.36 3.55 -26.74
CA LYS A 216 -8.23 4.73 -26.64
C LYS A 216 -9.71 4.40 -26.52
N LYS A 217 -10.18 3.29 -27.11
CA LYS A 217 -11.57 2.84 -27.00
C LYS A 217 -11.87 2.10 -25.69
N MET A 218 -10.83 1.59 -25.03
CA MET A 218 -10.93 0.87 -23.76
C MET A 218 -10.85 1.79 -22.54
N VAL A 219 -10.32 3.01 -22.70
CA VAL A 219 -10.21 4.02 -21.65
C VAL A 219 -11.59 4.65 -21.40
N VAL A 220 -12.03 4.61 -20.14
CA VAL A 220 -13.23 5.35 -19.72
C VAL A 220 -12.89 6.77 -19.27
N GLU A 221 -13.83 7.68 -19.47
CA GLU A 221 -13.77 9.00 -18.82
C GLU A 221 -14.04 8.82 -17.32
N GLY A 222 -13.10 9.25 -16.49
CA GLY A 222 -13.12 9.10 -15.04
C GLY A 222 -12.25 7.95 -14.52
N CYS A 223 -12.59 7.45 -13.33
CA CYS A 223 -11.78 6.46 -12.61
C CYS A 223 -11.96 5.04 -13.16
N PRO A 224 -10.89 4.26 -13.36
CA PRO A 224 -11.01 2.88 -13.76
C PRO A 224 -11.58 2.02 -12.63
N THR A 225 -12.18 0.89 -13.01
CA THR A 225 -12.88 -0.04 -12.11
C THR A 225 -12.41 -1.48 -12.36
N TYR A 226 -12.90 -2.41 -11.53
CA TYR A 226 -12.68 -3.84 -11.75
C TYR A 226 -13.09 -4.29 -13.16
N SER A 227 -14.21 -3.77 -13.69
CA SER A 227 -14.71 -4.16 -15.02
C SER A 227 -14.05 -3.37 -16.14
N LEU A 228 -13.84 -2.06 -15.93
CA LEU A 228 -13.27 -1.13 -16.90
C LEU A 228 -11.92 -0.64 -16.41
N ILE A 229 -10.89 -1.41 -16.73
CA ILE A 229 -9.57 -1.32 -16.08
C ILE A 229 -8.73 -0.11 -16.49
N PHE A 230 -9.07 0.59 -17.58
CA PHE A 230 -8.37 1.80 -18.04
C PHE A 230 -9.27 3.02 -17.88
N GLY A 231 -8.75 4.11 -17.32
CA GLY A 231 -9.48 5.36 -17.09
C GLY A 231 -8.61 6.60 -17.23
N SER A 232 -9.22 7.79 -17.27
CA SER A 232 -8.50 9.08 -17.37
C SER A 232 -8.07 9.65 -16.01
N GLU A 233 -8.66 9.17 -14.91
CA GLU A 233 -8.43 9.69 -13.56
C GLU A 233 -8.00 8.59 -12.59
N ILE A 234 -7.22 8.96 -11.55
CA ILE A 234 -6.89 8.05 -10.46
C ILE A 234 -8.08 7.98 -9.51
N GLY A 235 -8.65 6.79 -9.34
CA GLY A 235 -9.64 6.54 -8.29
C GLY A 235 -8.97 6.38 -6.92
N ASN A 236 -9.71 6.76 -5.87
CA ASN A 236 -9.31 6.48 -4.49
C ASN A 236 -10.32 5.54 -3.84
N TYR A 237 -9.83 4.55 -3.11
CA TYR A 237 -10.63 3.72 -2.21
C TYR A 237 -10.05 3.84 -0.81
N ASN A 238 -10.83 4.38 0.12
CA ASN A 238 -10.39 4.67 1.48
C ASN A 238 -9.08 5.48 1.49
N GLY A 239 -8.98 6.56 0.69
CA GLY A 239 -7.81 7.44 0.61
C GLY A 239 -6.55 6.87 -0.07
N TYR A 240 -6.58 5.59 -0.48
CA TYR A 240 -5.51 4.97 -1.27
C TYR A 240 -5.87 4.97 -2.75
N PRO A 241 -4.92 5.25 -3.65
CA PRO A 241 -5.12 5.03 -5.07
C PRO A 241 -5.52 3.57 -5.32
N ASN A 242 -6.66 3.35 -5.98
CA ASN A 242 -7.09 2.03 -6.41
C ASN A 242 -6.56 1.68 -7.83
N ALA A 243 -5.82 2.61 -8.41
CA ALA A 243 -5.23 2.57 -9.74
C ALA A 243 -3.81 3.16 -9.70
N VAL A 244 -3.03 2.85 -10.73
CA VAL A 244 -1.70 3.43 -10.98
C VAL A 244 -1.75 4.23 -12.28
N ARG A 245 -1.00 5.34 -12.39
CA ARG A 245 -0.88 6.07 -13.65
C ARG A 245 0.24 5.45 -14.46
N LEU A 246 0.01 5.34 -15.76
CA LEU A 246 0.97 4.83 -16.72
C LEU A 246 1.66 6.01 -17.42
N SER A 247 2.75 5.76 -18.15
CA SER A 247 3.62 6.81 -18.75
C SER A 247 2.87 7.77 -19.67
N ASN A 248 1.83 7.31 -20.36
CA ASN A 248 1.01 8.13 -21.25
C ASN A 248 -0.16 8.86 -20.55
N GLY A 249 -0.22 8.80 -19.22
CA GLY A 249 -1.25 9.46 -18.40
C GLY A 249 -2.52 8.63 -18.17
N ILE A 250 -2.69 7.49 -18.84
CA ILE A 250 -3.81 6.56 -18.60
C ILE A 250 -3.68 5.95 -17.21
N CYS A 251 -4.80 5.79 -16.50
CA CYS A 251 -4.86 5.13 -15.21
C CYS A 251 -5.30 3.67 -15.35
N LEU A 252 -4.57 2.76 -14.69
CA LEU A 252 -4.82 1.33 -14.67
C LEU A 252 -5.33 0.88 -13.31
N TYR A 253 -6.54 0.32 -13.25
CA TYR A 253 -7.05 -0.34 -12.05
C TYR A 253 -6.19 -1.56 -11.74
N ASN A 254 -5.50 -1.52 -10.60
CA ASN A 254 -4.55 -2.56 -10.20
C ASN A 254 -4.86 -3.13 -8.81
N ASN A 255 -5.89 -2.66 -8.10
CA ASN A 255 -6.29 -3.22 -6.82
C ASN A 255 -7.06 -4.55 -6.98
N LEU A 256 -6.34 -5.59 -7.40
CA LEU A 256 -6.87 -6.89 -7.79
C LEU A 256 -6.16 -8.01 -7.03
N SER A 257 -6.87 -9.11 -6.77
CA SER A 257 -6.27 -10.34 -6.24
C SER A 257 -5.27 -10.93 -7.24
N ARG A 258 -4.34 -11.78 -6.79
CA ARG A 258 -3.39 -12.45 -7.71
C ARG A 258 -4.08 -13.25 -8.83
N LYS A 259 -5.21 -13.89 -8.51
CA LYS A 259 -6.03 -14.61 -9.50
C LYS A 259 -6.64 -13.63 -10.51
N ALA A 260 -7.26 -12.57 -10.02
CA ALA A 260 -7.89 -11.56 -10.88
C ALA A 260 -6.86 -10.83 -11.76
N LEU A 261 -5.66 -10.56 -11.25
CA LEU A 261 -4.56 -9.98 -12.05
C LEU A 261 -4.21 -10.88 -13.24
N ARG A 262 -4.10 -12.19 -13.02
CA ARG A 262 -3.83 -13.16 -14.10
C ARG A 262 -4.94 -13.16 -15.15
N GLU A 263 -6.19 -13.15 -14.70
CA GLU A 263 -7.37 -13.07 -15.58
C GLU A 263 -7.39 -11.76 -16.39
N LYS A 264 -7.04 -10.63 -15.77
CA LYS A 264 -7.00 -9.32 -16.45
C LYS A 264 -5.88 -9.20 -17.47
N ILE A 265 -4.71 -9.82 -17.26
CA ILE A 265 -3.69 -9.95 -18.31
C ILE A 265 -4.31 -10.63 -19.55
N ASN A 266 -5.03 -11.74 -19.35
CA ASN A 266 -5.69 -12.43 -20.44
C ASN A 266 -6.77 -11.57 -21.13
N THR A 267 -7.58 -10.86 -20.35
CA THR A 267 -8.62 -9.96 -20.89
C THR A 267 -8.01 -8.86 -21.75
N ILE A 268 -6.96 -8.18 -21.28
CA ILE A 268 -6.26 -7.16 -22.06
C ILE A 268 -5.74 -7.77 -23.36
N ALA A 269 -5.03 -8.89 -23.27
CA ALA A 269 -4.43 -9.53 -24.43
C ALA A 269 -5.46 -9.90 -25.51
N GLN A 270 -6.61 -10.46 -25.10
CA GLN A 270 -7.71 -10.80 -26.00
C GLN A 270 -8.36 -9.58 -26.63
N GLN A 271 -8.56 -8.49 -25.87
CA GLN A 271 -9.18 -7.26 -26.37
C GLN A 271 -8.28 -6.51 -27.34
N VAL A 272 -6.97 -6.54 -27.11
CA VAL A 272 -5.97 -5.91 -27.99
C VAL A 272 -5.62 -6.82 -29.18
N GLY A 273 -5.82 -8.13 -29.06
CA GLY A 273 -5.52 -9.12 -30.09
C GLY A 273 -4.04 -9.51 -30.12
N VAL A 274 -3.42 -9.66 -28.95
CA VAL A 274 -1.99 -9.96 -28.80
C VAL A 274 -1.75 -11.31 -28.15
N GLU A 275 -0.67 -11.97 -28.58
CA GLU A 275 -0.19 -13.19 -27.94
C GLU A 275 0.73 -12.86 -26.76
N TYR A 276 0.62 -13.69 -25.72
CA TYR A 276 1.47 -13.61 -24.54
C TYR A 276 1.59 -15.02 -23.92
N GLU A 277 2.66 -15.26 -23.19
CA GLU A 277 2.85 -16.50 -22.43
C GLU A 277 3.30 -16.20 -21.01
N ILE A 278 2.63 -16.75 -20.00
CA ILE A 278 3.09 -16.63 -18.61
C ILE A 278 4.16 -17.69 -18.35
N LEU A 279 5.41 -17.25 -18.25
CA LEU A 279 6.57 -18.12 -17.97
C LEU A 279 6.68 -18.47 -16.48
N LYS A 280 6.28 -17.57 -15.57
CA LYS A 280 6.36 -17.79 -14.11
C LYS A 280 5.30 -16.98 -13.37
N TRP A 281 4.61 -17.61 -12.42
CA TRP A 281 3.55 -16.99 -11.60
C TRP A 281 3.56 -17.51 -10.16
N SER A 282 4.67 -17.28 -9.46
CA SER A 282 4.89 -17.74 -8.08
C SER A 282 5.25 -16.59 -7.19
#